data_AF-A0A1I5JI43-F1
#
_entry.id   AF-A0A1I5JI43-F1
#
_cell.length_a   1.000
_cell.length_b   1.000
_cell.length_c   1.000
_cell.angle_alpha   90.00
_cell.angle_beta   90.00
_cell.angle_gamma   90.00
#
_symmetry.space_group_name_H-M   'P 1'
#
loop_
_entity.id
_entity.type
_entity.pdbx_description
1 polymer ?
#
loop_
_entity_poly.entity_id
_entity_poly.type
_entity_poly.pdbx_seq_one_letter_code
_entity_poly.pdbx_strand_id
1 'polypeptide(L)'
;MKRIPALDSIRGLLLLLMTINHLFWISGGRSPVQYFTSEPLGPFGPAEGFVFISALLAGAIYSRDALSNADVRAKAFHRAFTLYRYHIVCLVAVFIWFLASKYAFPDHQNLLAQNFPNLLTAPLETLLFSAVLINKPSYFDILPLYIIFMLLLPLLIAMYRKGLFWLVLGVSLLLWSTSGEISERQLNAVMGSGVFDAFTLHAGYFDPFAWQLLFVVGSAIGFQLQRGNLIRWHHPMLTFLCIAGIGILFAAHHGAFLSMGIHRGIIYGLADKSELGWLRLLTLSMWVYLIALVISKFPNALTFRPLSYIGRHSLHVFAWQTAMIYFAAPLLAEIRFEPFYLAVMFGFVASLWVPAWIREFTKGRSSTQYWGAAITTGIGGLLALNVSMANTADNDTLMVGNEKFPLTIKLKDVREPQDPVVLMVYSEFDDITAVPSVHWQKYTPEEAKEGITLDELAAGKYVVFAFQDRNKDGLITLADNQIPIEGFGYSNNPSLQGPPSKEQVTFTHNKAAMLTIHFNNWY
;
A
#
# COMPACT_ATOMS: atom_id res chain seq x y z
N MET A 1 2.94 -24.85 21.81
CA MET A 1 1.66 -24.45 21.15
C MET A 1 1.41 -25.27 19.89
N LYS A 2 0.18 -25.76 19.65
CA LYS A 2 -0.25 -26.34 18.35
C LYS A 2 -0.52 -25.20 17.36
N ARG A 3 -0.27 -25.40 16.06
CA ARG A 3 -0.48 -24.38 15.01
C ARG A 3 -1.94 -23.90 14.98
N ILE A 4 -2.17 -22.60 14.81
CA ILE A 4 -3.50 -21.97 14.80
C ILE A 4 -3.85 -21.53 13.36
N PRO A 5 -4.76 -22.25 12.65
CA PRO A 5 -5.08 -21.95 11.24
C PRO A 5 -5.68 -20.55 11.00
N ALA A 6 -6.36 -19.99 11.99
CA ALA A 6 -6.87 -18.62 11.96
C ALA A 6 -5.75 -17.59 11.81
N LEU A 7 -4.62 -17.75 12.52
CA LEU A 7 -3.48 -16.84 12.41
C LEU A 7 -2.83 -16.91 11.01
N ASP A 8 -2.74 -18.10 10.43
CA ASP A 8 -2.29 -18.23 9.03
C ASP A 8 -3.26 -17.54 8.06
N SER A 9 -4.57 -17.67 8.28
CA SER A 9 -5.59 -17.04 7.43
C SER A 9 -5.52 -15.52 7.49
N ILE A 10 -5.38 -14.95 8.69
CA ILE A 10 -5.22 -13.50 8.86
C ILE A 10 -3.93 -13.02 8.19
N ARG A 11 -2.80 -13.73 8.34
CA ARG A 11 -1.56 -13.36 7.64
C ARG A 11 -1.73 -13.38 6.12
N GLY A 12 -2.46 -14.36 5.59
CA GLY A 12 -2.80 -14.42 4.17
C GLY A 12 -3.68 -13.27 3.73
N LEU A 13 -4.69 -12.90 4.53
CA LEU A 13 -5.52 -11.72 4.28
C LEU A 13 -4.67 -10.45 4.21
N LEU A 14 -3.77 -10.26 5.17
CA LEU A 14 -2.92 -9.07 5.21
C LEU A 14 -2.00 -8.98 3.99
N LEU A 15 -1.42 -10.11 3.52
CA LEU A 15 -0.66 -10.17 2.27
C LEU A 15 -1.51 -9.79 1.05
N LEU A 16 -2.75 -10.29 0.98
CA LEU A 16 -3.69 -9.97 -0.08
C LEU A 16 -3.99 -8.46 -0.12
N LEU A 17 -4.35 -7.89 1.02
CA LEU A 17 -4.69 -6.46 1.14
C LEU A 17 -3.48 -5.58 0.81
N MET A 18 -2.27 -5.92 1.28
CA MET A 18 -1.05 -5.20 0.90
C MET A 18 -0.83 -5.23 -0.61
N THR A 19 -0.95 -6.42 -1.23
CA THR A 19 -0.74 -6.58 -2.68
C THR A 19 -1.70 -5.70 -3.47
N ILE A 20 -2.99 -5.76 -3.16
CA ILE A 20 -4.02 -4.96 -3.85
C ILE A 20 -3.67 -3.47 -3.80
N ASN A 21 -3.40 -2.95 -2.60
CA ASN A 21 -3.10 -1.54 -2.43
C ASN A 21 -1.81 -1.12 -3.16
N HIS A 22 -0.75 -1.94 -3.08
CA HIS A 22 0.52 -1.60 -3.70
C HIS A 22 0.45 -1.64 -5.23
N LEU A 23 -0.36 -2.52 -5.82
CA LEU A 23 -0.56 -2.55 -7.28
C LEU A 23 -1.23 -1.27 -7.79
N PHE A 24 -2.25 -0.79 -7.08
CA PHE A 24 -2.86 0.50 -7.40
C PHE A 24 -1.85 1.64 -7.23
N TRP A 25 -1.21 1.74 -6.06
CA TRP A 25 -0.28 2.84 -5.77
C TRP A 25 0.91 2.91 -6.72
N ILE A 26 1.57 1.79 -7.02
CA ILE A 26 2.75 1.81 -7.89
C ILE A 26 2.40 2.16 -9.35
N SER A 27 1.19 1.83 -9.79
CA SER A 27 0.75 2.09 -11.18
C SER A 27 0.11 3.47 -11.36
N GLY A 28 0.04 4.28 -10.29
CA GLY A 28 -0.71 5.55 -10.29
C GLY A 28 -2.23 5.37 -10.38
N GLY A 29 -2.72 4.13 -10.32
CA GLY A 29 -4.13 3.80 -10.37
C GLY A 29 -4.81 4.00 -9.02
N ARG A 30 -6.13 4.20 -9.06
CA ARG A 30 -6.99 4.28 -7.88
C ARG A 30 -8.31 3.61 -8.18
N SER A 31 -8.94 2.97 -7.19
CA SER A 31 -10.19 2.23 -7.39
C SER A 31 -11.05 2.24 -6.13
N PRO A 32 -12.39 2.18 -6.25
CA PRO A 32 -13.29 1.97 -5.10
C PRO A 32 -12.96 0.71 -4.28
N VAL A 33 -12.27 -0.28 -4.87
CA VAL A 33 -11.76 -1.45 -4.14
C VAL A 33 -10.89 -1.03 -2.94
N GLN A 34 -10.13 0.06 -3.07
CA GLN A 34 -9.27 0.56 -2.01
C GLN A 34 -10.02 1.08 -0.78
N TYR A 35 -11.32 1.41 -0.88
CA TYR A 35 -12.14 1.69 0.32
C TYR A 35 -12.26 0.47 1.24
N PHE A 36 -12.20 -0.73 0.68
CA PHE A 36 -12.31 -1.99 1.42
C PHE A 36 -10.95 -2.63 1.71
N THR A 37 -9.87 -2.16 1.07
CA THR A 37 -8.54 -2.76 1.23
C THR A 37 -7.52 -1.84 1.89
N SER A 38 -7.70 -0.52 1.83
CA SER A 38 -6.80 0.48 2.40
C SER A 38 -7.35 1.00 3.73
N GLU A 39 -6.90 0.39 4.82
CA GLU A 39 -7.27 0.77 6.20
C GLU A 39 -8.80 0.82 6.44
N PRO A 40 -9.57 -0.21 6.03
CA PRO A 40 -11.04 -0.17 6.05
C PRO A 40 -11.64 -0.17 7.46
N LEU A 41 -10.86 -0.57 8.48
CA LEU A 41 -11.34 -0.80 9.85
C LEU A 41 -10.93 0.31 10.83
N GLY A 42 -10.46 1.45 10.31
CA GLY A 42 -9.90 2.56 11.07
C GLY A 42 -8.45 2.84 10.67
N PRO A 43 -7.77 3.79 11.34
CA PRO A 43 -6.47 4.31 10.92
C PRO A 43 -5.30 3.37 11.27
N PHE A 44 -5.34 2.13 10.76
CA PHE A 44 -4.24 1.15 10.81
C PHE A 44 -4.21 0.30 9.54
N GLY A 45 -3.01 -0.11 9.13
CA GLY A 45 -2.78 -0.83 7.88
C GLY A 45 -2.57 -2.34 8.03
N PRO A 46 -2.54 -3.06 6.90
CA PRO A 46 -2.22 -4.49 6.88
C PRO A 46 -0.79 -4.83 7.36
N ALA A 47 0.17 -3.91 7.18
CA ALA A 47 1.57 -4.13 7.50
C ALA A 47 1.78 -4.29 9.02
N GLU A 48 1.10 -3.47 9.81
CA GLU A 48 1.13 -3.47 11.27
C GLU A 48 0.61 -4.80 11.83
N GLY A 49 -0.53 -5.27 11.32
CA GLY A 49 -1.06 -6.59 11.65
C GLY A 49 -0.12 -7.71 11.28
N PHE A 50 0.57 -7.59 10.13
CA PHE A 50 1.47 -8.64 9.64
C PHE A 50 2.75 -8.73 10.50
N VAL A 51 3.32 -7.58 10.87
CA VAL A 51 4.43 -7.44 11.82
C VAL A 51 4.07 -8.00 13.18
N PHE A 52 2.94 -7.57 13.74
CA PHE A 52 2.48 -8.01 15.05
C PHE A 52 2.28 -9.53 15.11
N ILE A 53 1.54 -10.14 14.16
CA ILE A 53 1.29 -11.60 14.19
C ILE A 53 2.61 -12.38 13.97
N SER A 54 3.49 -11.88 13.12
CA SER A 54 4.78 -12.53 12.90
C SER A 54 5.64 -12.52 14.16
N ALA A 55 5.62 -11.41 14.91
CA ALA A 55 6.29 -11.29 16.19
C ALA A 55 5.66 -12.17 17.27
N LEU A 56 4.33 -12.24 17.34
CA LEU A 56 3.56 -13.14 18.19
C LEU A 56 3.99 -14.60 18.01
N LEU A 57 4.03 -15.05 16.75
CA LEU A 57 4.46 -16.40 16.41
C LEU A 57 5.95 -16.62 16.72
N ALA A 58 6.81 -15.64 16.46
CA ALA A 58 8.23 -15.72 16.79
C ALA A 58 8.44 -15.87 18.32
N GLY A 59 7.78 -15.03 19.11
CA GLY A 59 7.77 -15.12 20.58
C GLY A 59 7.33 -16.49 21.08
N ALA A 60 6.26 -17.06 20.51
CA ALA A 60 5.74 -18.37 20.91
C ALA A 60 6.63 -19.54 20.47
N ILE A 61 7.22 -19.49 19.27
CA ILE A 61 8.01 -20.59 18.71
C ILE A 61 9.41 -20.63 19.30
N TYR A 62 10.06 -19.48 19.42
CA TYR A 62 11.46 -19.39 19.89
C TYR A 62 11.57 -19.45 21.42
N SER A 63 10.47 -19.29 22.15
CA SER A 63 10.48 -19.42 23.62
C SER A 63 10.29 -20.85 24.13
N ARG A 64 10.02 -21.84 23.27
CA ARG A 64 9.81 -23.25 23.65
C ARG A 64 10.93 -23.76 24.57
N ASP A 65 10.56 -24.51 25.61
CA ASP A 65 11.48 -24.99 26.66
C ASP A 65 12.60 -25.89 26.11
N ALA A 66 12.32 -26.61 25.03
CA ALA A 66 13.30 -27.44 24.33
C ALA A 66 14.43 -26.66 23.61
N LEU A 67 14.39 -25.32 23.60
CA LEU A 67 15.38 -24.48 22.93
C LEU A 67 16.23 -23.73 23.94
N SER A 68 17.54 -24.00 23.97
CA SER A 68 18.49 -23.18 24.72
C SER A 68 18.61 -21.76 24.13
N ASN A 69 19.20 -20.82 24.86
CA ASN A 69 19.48 -19.48 24.31
C ASN A 69 20.42 -19.54 23.09
N ALA A 70 21.33 -20.52 23.05
CA ALA A 70 22.21 -20.74 21.90
C ALA A 70 21.43 -21.25 20.68
N ASP A 71 20.47 -22.16 20.87
CA ASP A 71 19.59 -22.65 19.79
C ASP A 71 18.73 -21.53 19.22
N VAL A 72 18.16 -20.70 20.10
CA VAL A 72 17.36 -19.52 19.71
C VAL A 72 18.20 -18.58 18.87
N ARG A 73 19.43 -18.26 19.32
CA ARG A 73 20.37 -17.43 18.58
C ARG A 73 20.64 -18.04 17.19
N ALA A 74 21.09 -19.29 17.11
CA ALA A 74 21.42 -19.94 15.84
C ALA A 74 20.22 -19.95 14.87
N LYS A 75 19.02 -20.31 15.34
CA LYS A 75 17.79 -20.33 14.52
C LYS A 75 17.36 -18.94 14.08
N ALA A 76 17.52 -17.93 14.93
CA ALA A 76 17.16 -16.56 14.60
C ALA A 76 18.11 -15.97 13.55
N PHE A 77 19.42 -16.17 13.71
CA PHE A 77 20.43 -15.79 12.72
C PHE A 77 20.20 -16.49 11.38
N HIS A 78 19.95 -17.80 11.37
CA HIS A 78 19.65 -18.52 10.13
C HIS A 78 18.38 -17.98 9.44
N ARG A 79 17.35 -17.63 10.25
CA ARG A 79 16.12 -17.02 9.74
C ARG A 79 16.37 -15.62 9.18
N ALA A 80 17.11 -14.76 9.89
CA ALA A 80 17.50 -13.44 9.42
C ALA A 80 18.30 -13.51 8.11
N PHE A 81 19.26 -14.44 8.01
CA PHE A 81 20.01 -14.68 6.78
C PHE A 81 19.12 -15.19 5.63
N THR A 82 18.12 -16.01 5.94
CA THR A 82 17.12 -16.42 4.93
C THR A 82 16.35 -15.21 4.41
N LEU A 83 15.86 -14.35 5.29
CA LEU A 83 15.16 -13.10 4.90
C LEU A 83 16.06 -12.21 4.04
N TYR A 84 17.32 -12.04 4.44
CA TYR A 84 18.33 -11.29 3.68
C TYR A 84 18.54 -11.85 2.27
N ARG A 85 18.63 -13.18 2.12
CA ARG A 85 18.73 -13.80 0.79
C ARG A 85 17.54 -13.51 -0.10
N TYR A 86 16.32 -13.58 0.44
CA TYR A 86 15.11 -13.21 -0.31
C TYR A 86 15.13 -11.73 -0.70
N HIS A 87 15.53 -10.84 0.21
CA HIS A 87 15.71 -9.42 -0.06
C HIS A 87 16.66 -9.18 -1.24
N ILE A 88 17.86 -9.77 -1.20
CA ILE A 88 18.87 -9.61 -2.27
C ILE A 88 18.36 -10.16 -3.60
N VAL A 89 17.70 -11.33 -3.61
CA VAL A 89 17.15 -11.90 -4.85
C VAL A 89 16.08 -10.98 -5.45
N CYS A 90 15.14 -10.48 -4.64
CA CYS A 90 14.13 -9.53 -5.10
C CYS A 90 14.76 -8.23 -5.59
N LEU A 91 15.75 -7.69 -4.87
CA LEU A 91 16.43 -6.45 -5.20
C LEU A 91 17.13 -6.54 -6.56
N VAL A 92 17.90 -7.61 -6.78
CA VAL A 92 18.60 -7.86 -8.05
C VAL A 92 17.59 -8.09 -9.18
N ALA A 93 16.51 -8.83 -8.93
CA ALA A 93 15.49 -9.09 -9.95
C ALA A 93 14.77 -7.79 -10.39
N VAL A 94 14.40 -6.92 -9.43
CA VAL A 94 13.80 -5.61 -9.72
C VAL A 94 14.78 -4.69 -10.42
N PHE A 95 16.06 -4.70 -10.02
CA PHE A 95 17.10 -3.92 -10.69
C PHE A 95 17.30 -4.34 -12.15
N ILE A 96 17.39 -5.63 -12.42
CA ILE A 96 17.48 -6.17 -13.80
C ILE A 96 16.24 -5.81 -14.60
N TRP A 97 15.04 -5.97 -14.01
CA TRP A 97 13.79 -5.58 -14.65
C TRP A 97 13.76 -4.10 -14.99
N PHE A 98 14.20 -3.23 -14.09
CA PHE A 98 14.27 -1.80 -14.36
C PHE A 98 15.13 -1.51 -15.59
N LEU A 99 16.33 -2.09 -15.67
CA LEU A 99 17.21 -1.93 -16.84
C LEU A 99 16.56 -2.42 -18.13
N ALA A 100 15.81 -3.53 -18.09
CA ALA A 100 15.09 -4.04 -19.25
C ALA A 100 13.87 -3.18 -19.63
N SER A 101 13.15 -2.67 -18.63
CA SER A 101 11.94 -1.86 -18.80
C SER A 101 12.22 -0.55 -19.52
N LYS A 102 13.47 -0.03 -19.43
CA LYS A 102 13.89 1.17 -20.18
C LYS A 102 13.69 1.04 -21.69
N TYR A 103 13.84 -0.17 -22.22
CA TYR A 103 13.67 -0.44 -23.65
C TYR A 103 12.23 -0.80 -24.03
N ALA A 104 11.51 -1.50 -23.14
CA ALA A 104 10.15 -1.95 -23.40
C ALA A 104 9.07 -0.89 -23.07
N PHE A 105 9.34 -0.03 -22.08
CA PHE A 105 8.43 0.97 -21.52
C PHE A 105 9.19 2.29 -21.20
N PRO A 106 9.71 3.00 -22.22
CA PRO A 106 10.52 4.20 -22.01
C PRO A 106 9.75 5.33 -21.30
N ASP A 107 8.46 5.50 -21.60
CA ASP A 107 7.63 6.56 -21.01
C ASP A 107 7.32 6.34 -19.52
N HIS A 108 7.45 5.11 -19.01
CA HIS A 108 7.13 4.75 -17.62
C HIS A 108 8.35 4.71 -16.69
N GLN A 109 9.53 5.13 -17.16
CA GLN A 109 10.75 5.11 -16.36
C GLN A 109 10.68 6.04 -15.15
N ASN A 110 10.01 7.19 -15.28
CA ASN A 110 9.85 8.14 -14.18
C ASN A 110 9.01 7.56 -13.04
N LEU A 111 7.93 6.85 -13.38
CA LEU A 111 7.07 6.16 -12.41
C LEU A 111 7.84 5.11 -11.61
N LEU A 112 8.73 4.33 -12.25
CA LEU A 112 9.59 3.38 -11.55
C LEU A 112 10.66 4.08 -10.70
N ALA A 113 11.26 5.16 -11.22
CA ALA A 113 12.32 5.90 -10.53
C ALA A 113 11.83 6.61 -9.26
N GLN A 114 10.58 7.09 -9.22
CA GLN A 114 9.96 7.64 -8.01
C GLN A 114 9.88 6.61 -6.86
N ASN A 115 9.66 5.34 -7.21
CA ASN A 115 9.57 4.25 -6.23
C ASN A 115 10.94 3.67 -5.87
N PHE A 116 11.97 3.95 -6.67
CA PHE A 116 13.34 3.49 -6.49
C PHE A 116 14.31 4.68 -6.64
N PRO A 117 14.35 5.58 -5.65
CA PRO A 117 15.09 6.83 -5.77
C PRO A 117 16.59 6.58 -5.94
N ASN A 118 17.26 7.50 -6.65
CA ASN A 118 18.65 7.43 -7.11
C ASN A 118 18.98 6.35 -8.15
N LEU A 119 18.01 5.53 -8.60
CA LEU A 119 18.30 4.49 -9.58
C LEU A 119 18.81 5.02 -10.92
N LEU A 120 18.32 6.19 -11.33
CA LEU A 120 18.73 6.84 -12.57
C LEU A 120 20.04 7.60 -12.44
N THR A 121 20.33 8.19 -11.27
CA THR A 121 21.48 9.08 -11.05
C THR A 121 22.71 8.35 -10.51
N ALA A 122 22.51 7.35 -9.65
CA ALA A 122 23.54 6.61 -8.93
C ALA A 122 23.13 5.13 -8.76
N PRO A 123 22.98 4.35 -9.86
CA PRO A 123 22.44 2.99 -9.84
C PRO A 123 23.28 2.01 -9.01
N LEU A 124 24.61 2.14 -9.05
CA LEU A 124 25.51 1.22 -8.34
C LEU A 124 25.44 1.46 -6.83
N GLU A 125 25.51 2.72 -6.41
CA GLU A 125 25.38 3.16 -5.02
C GLU A 125 24.02 2.74 -4.47
N THR A 126 22.95 2.97 -5.24
CA THR A 126 21.60 2.56 -4.86
C THR A 126 21.53 1.05 -4.62
N LEU A 127 22.10 0.24 -5.51
CA LEU A 127 22.12 -1.22 -5.35
C LEU A 127 22.95 -1.63 -4.12
N LEU A 128 24.14 -1.05 -3.93
CA LEU A 128 25.04 -1.37 -2.82
C LEU A 128 24.44 -0.98 -1.46
N PHE A 129 23.96 0.26 -1.31
CA PHE A 129 23.34 0.73 -0.07
C PHE A 129 22.03 0.00 0.22
N SER A 130 21.28 -0.41 -0.80
CA SER A 130 20.08 -1.24 -0.63
C SER A 130 20.41 -2.67 -0.26
N ALA A 131 21.53 -3.21 -0.74
CA ALA A 131 22.02 -4.53 -0.35
C ALA A 131 22.45 -4.56 1.12
N VAL A 132 23.08 -3.49 1.63
CA VAL A 132 23.43 -3.38 3.06
C VAL A 132 22.29 -2.84 3.94
N LEU A 133 21.08 -2.72 3.40
CA LEU A 133 19.84 -2.37 4.10
C LEU A 133 19.75 -0.90 4.61
N ILE A 134 20.65 -0.03 4.14
CA ILE A 134 20.70 1.38 4.55
C ILE A 134 19.76 2.21 3.66
N ASN A 135 19.84 2.03 2.34
CA ASN A 135 18.89 2.61 1.38
C ASN A 135 17.69 1.68 1.20
N LYS A 136 16.48 2.21 1.26
CA LYS A 136 15.27 1.38 1.17
C LYS A 136 14.35 1.92 0.07
N PRO A 137 14.33 1.27 -1.11
CA PRO A 137 13.33 1.55 -2.12
C PRO A 137 11.91 1.31 -1.58
N SER A 138 10.93 1.95 -2.21
CA SER A 138 9.53 1.75 -1.85
C SER A 138 9.17 0.27 -1.91
N TYR A 139 8.38 -0.20 -0.94
CA TYR A 139 7.92 -1.59 -0.82
C TYR A 139 8.99 -2.64 -0.46
N PHE A 140 10.26 -2.25 -0.34
CA PHE A 140 11.36 -3.14 0.11
C PHE A 140 11.63 -3.03 1.61
N ASP A 141 11.16 -1.98 2.24
CA ASP A 141 11.48 -1.50 3.59
C ASP A 141 11.03 -2.44 4.72
N ILE A 142 10.02 -3.28 4.50
CA ILE A 142 9.57 -4.27 5.49
C ILE A 142 10.61 -5.37 5.72
N LEU A 143 11.30 -5.89 4.70
CA LEU A 143 12.27 -6.98 4.90
C LEU A 143 13.49 -6.58 5.73
N PRO A 144 14.16 -5.43 5.48
CA PRO A 144 15.18 -4.86 6.34
C PRO A 144 14.75 -4.80 7.81
N LEU A 145 13.56 -4.27 8.06
CA LEU A 145 12.98 -4.15 9.39
C LEU A 145 12.88 -5.52 10.08
N TYR A 146 12.36 -6.52 9.38
CA TYR A 146 12.26 -7.88 9.91
C TYR A 146 13.61 -8.56 10.13
N ILE A 147 14.61 -8.28 9.29
CA ILE A 147 15.97 -8.80 9.48
C ILE A 147 16.51 -8.28 10.82
N ILE A 148 16.40 -6.97 11.08
CA ILE A 148 16.81 -6.34 12.34
C ILE A 148 16.06 -6.96 13.53
N PHE A 149 14.75 -7.12 13.43
CA PHE A 149 13.94 -7.65 14.53
C PHE A 149 14.22 -9.13 14.80
N MET A 150 14.48 -9.92 13.77
CA MET A 150 14.92 -11.31 13.94
C MET A 150 16.29 -11.41 14.61
N LEU A 151 17.21 -10.47 14.35
CA LEU A 151 18.49 -10.39 15.04
C LEU A 151 18.35 -9.92 16.50
N LEU A 152 17.35 -9.09 16.79
CA LEU A 152 17.00 -8.65 18.14
C LEU A 152 16.33 -9.76 18.98
N LEU A 153 15.56 -10.64 18.35
CA LEU A 153 14.74 -11.66 19.03
C LEU A 153 15.50 -12.52 20.08
N PRO A 154 16.73 -13.03 19.84
CA PRO A 154 17.45 -13.82 20.84
C PRO A 154 17.70 -13.06 22.15
N LEU A 155 17.99 -11.76 22.05
CA LEU A 155 18.14 -10.90 23.23
C LEU A 155 16.81 -10.78 23.97
N LEU A 156 15.71 -10.51 23.25
CA LEU A 156 14.37 -10.40 23.85
C LEU A 156 13.99 -11.68 24.60
N ILE A 157 14.13 -12.85 23.96
CA ILE A 157 13.82 -14.15 24.58
C ILE A 157 14.69 -14.41 25.81
N ALA A 158 15.98 -14.09 25.76
CA ALA A 158 16.88 -14.23 26.91
C ALA A 158 16.45 -13.33 28.08
N MET A 159 16.05 -12.10 27.80
CA MET A 159 15.57 -11.14 28.81
C MET A 159 14.22 -11.58 29.42
N TYR A 160 13.28 -12.07 28.59
CA TYR A 160 12.02 -12.62 29.08
C TYR A 160 12.23 -13.83 30.00
N ARG A 161 13.16 -14.73 29.65
CA ARG A 161 13.53 -15.89 30.47
C ARG A 161 14.12 -15.49 31.83
N LYS A 162 14.84 -14.36 31.90
CA LYS A 162 15.39 -13.77 33.13
C LYS A 162 14.36 -13.02 33.99
N GLY A 163 13.09 -12.94 33.57
CA GLY A 163 12.06 -12.18 34.28
C GLY A 163 12.12 -10.67 34.07
N LEU A 164 12.95 -10.18 33.13
CA LEU A 164 13.11 -8.75 32.82
C LEU A 164 12.04 -8.25 31.83
N PHE A 165 10.84 -8.84 31.87
CA PHE A 165 9.76 -8.60 30.92
C PHE A 165 9.34 -7.13 30.86
N TRP A 166 9.04 -6.53 32.01
CA TRP A 166 8.61 -5.13 32.10
C TRP A 166 9.70 -4.13 31.71
N LEU A 167 10.97 -4.45 31.99
CA LEU A 167 12.10 -3.64 31.55
C LEU A 167 12.17 -3.59 30.02
N VAL A 168 12.02 -4.74 29.35
CA VAL A 168 12.03 -4.81 27.88
C VAL A 168 10.88 -3.99 27.29
N LEU A 169 9.67 -4.09 27.85
CA LEU A 169 8.53 -3.28 27.40
C LEU A 169 8.75 -1.78 27.64
N GLY A 170 9.28 -1.40 28.81
CA GLY A 170 9.57 0.00 29.13
C GLY A 170 10.63 0.61 28.21
N VAL A 171 11.71 -0.12 27.92
CA VAL A 171 12.74 0.31 26.96
C VAL A 171 12.16 0.43 25.55
N SER A 172 11.33 -0.53 25.14
CA SER A 172 10.68 -0.49 23.82
C SER A 172 9.72 0.69 23.69
N LEU A 173 8.96 1.02 24.75
CA LEU A 173 8.09 2.18 24.76
C LEU A 173 8.90 3.49 24.73
N LEU A 174 10.01 3.56 25.44
CA LEU A 174 10.92 4.71 25.42
C LEU A 174 11.52 4.93 24.02
N LEU A 175 11.98 3.86 23.36
CA LEU A 175 12.47 3.94 21.99
C LEU A 175 11.38 4.41 21.01
N TRP A 176 10.15 3.91 21.16
CA TRP A 176 9.02 4.40 20.37
C TRP A 176 8.75 5.88 20.62
N SER A 177 8.84 6.37 21.87
CA SER A 177 8.64 7.81 22.15
C SER A 177 9.71 8.72 21.54
N THR A 178 10.82 8.16 21.05
CA THR A 178 11.88 8.87 20.32
C THR A 178 11.80 8.65 18.80
N SER A 179 10.73 8.04 18.28
CA SER A 179 10.54 7.93 16.83
C SER A 179 10.37 9.32 16.19
N GLY A 180 10.85 9.49 14.97
CA GLY A 180 10.81 10.77 14.26
C GLY A 180 11.93 11.76 14.61
N GLU A 181 12.67 11.54 15.70
CA GLU A 181 13.78 12.43 16.12
C GLU A 181 14.97 12.39 15.14
N ILE A 182 15.24 11.22 14.54
CA ILE A 182 16.27 11.04 13.53
C ILE A 182 15.65 11.18 12.14
N SER A 183 15.80 12.37 11.56
CA SER A 183 15.29 12.64 10.20
C SER A 183 16.26 12.20 9.11
N GLU A 184 15.74 11.86 7.92
CA GLU A 184 16.56 11.61 6.73
C GLU A 184 17.50 12.76 6.40
N ARG A 185 17.07 14.01 6.67
CA ARG A 185 17.91 15.21 6.51
C ARG A 185 19.16 15.14 7.40
N GLN A 186 19.01 14.76 8.66
CA GLN A 186 20.15 14.61 9.57
C GLN A 186 21.07 13.47 9.11
N LEU A 187 20.51 12.34 8.69
CA LEU A 187 21.30 11.22 8.17
C LEU A 187 22.09 11.61 6.92
N ASN A 188 21.47 12.31 5.97
CA ASN A 188 22.12 12.81 4.76
C ASN A 188 23.19 13.87 5.09
N ALA A 189 22.95 14.74 6.07
CA ALA A 189 23.95 15.71 6.52
C ALA A 189 25.20 15.05 7.12
N VAL A 190 25.04 13.93 7.86
CA VAL A 190 26.15 13.16 8.41
C VAL A 190 26.89 12.35 7.33
N MET A 191 26.18 11.84 6.33
CA MET A 191 26.76 11.13 5.19
C MET A 191 27.69 12.03 4.34
N GLY A 192 27.49 13.36 4.38
CA GLY A 192 28.45 14.36 3.94
C GLY A 192 28.65 14.47 2.43
N SER A 193 28.56 15.70 1.92
CA SER A 193 28.90 16.08 0.54
C SER A 193 30.38 15.80 0.22
N GLY A 194 30.65 14.92 -0.74
CA GLY A 194 31.97 14.77 -1.35
C GLY A 194 32.24 13.41 -1.99
N VAL A 195 31.75 12.30 -1.41
CA VAL A 195 31.97 10.94 -1.96
C VAL A 195 30.73 10.39 -2.68
N PHE A 196 29.54 10.83 -2.26
CA PHE A 196 28.25 10.33 -2.74
C PHE A 196 27.34 11.47 -3.23
N ASP A 197 27.90 12.50 -3.88
CA ASP A 197 27.14 13.71 -4.25
C ASP A 197 25.94 13.45 -5.18
N ALA A 198 25.99 12.36 -5.96
CA ALA A 198 24.89 11.93 -6.84
C ALA A 198 23.86 11.02 -6.14
N PHE A 199 24.06 10.69 -4.87
CA PHE A 199 23.27 9.74 -4.10
C PHE A 199 22.69 10.38 -2.84
N THR A 200 21.36 10.31 -2.70
CA THR A 200 20.64 10.75 -1.51
C THR A 200 20.14 9.55 -0.73
N LEU A 201 20.45 9.47 0.56
CA LEU A 201 20.01 8.35 1.38
C LEU A 201 18.51 8.43 1.66
N HIS A 202 17.80 7.36 1.33
CA HIS A 202 16.41 7.14 1.77
C HIS A 202 16.37 6.07 2.86
N ALA A 203 16.07 6.49 4.08
CA ALA A 203 15.99 5.62 5.25
C ALA A 203 14.72 4.76 5.24
N GLY A 204 13.77 5.04 4.34
CA GLY A 204 12.56 4.24 4.11
C GLY A 204 11.35 4.72 4.90
N TYR A 205 10.18 4.17 4.58
CA TYR A 205 8.90 4.68 5.09
C TYR A 205 8.58 4.29 6.54
N PHE A 206 9.24 3.26 7.08
CA PHE A 206 8.96 2.76 8.43
C PHE A 206 10.09 3.07 9.40
N ASP A 207 9.81 3.85 10.44
CA ASP A 207 10.79 4.15 11.48
C ASP A 207 11.07 2.88 12.33
N PRO A 208 12.32 2.37 12.35
CA PRO A 208 12.68 1.20 13.14
C PRO A 208 12.42 1.35 14.65
N PHE A 209 12.55 2.56 15.20
CA PHE A 209 12.31 2.84 16.62
C PHE A 209 10.83 2.77 16.99
N ALA A 210 9.96 3.16 16.06
CA ALA A 210 8.53 3.00 16.22
C ALA A 210 8.12 1.53 16.07
N TRP A 211 8.48 0.92 14.95
CA TRP A 211 7.98 -0.39 14.56
C TRP A 211 8.50 -1.54 15.42
N GLN A 212 9.64 -1.36 16.11
CA GLN A 212 10.12 -2.35 17.07
C GLN A 212 9.12 -2.57 18.21
N LEU A 213 8.27 -1.58 18.55
CA LEU A 213 7.25 -1.73 19.57
C LEU A 213 6.25 -2.84 19.24
N LEU A 214 5.76 -2.90 17.99
CA LEU A 214 4.87 -3.99 17.55
C LEU A 214 5.54 -5.35 17.66
N PHE A 215 6.84 -5.42 17.33
CA PHE A 215 7.59 -6.66 17.39
C PHE A 215 7.87 -7.11 18.83
N VAL A 216 8.28 -6.18 19.70
CA VAL A 216 8.54 -6.46 21.11
C VAL A 216 7.26 -6.85 21.82
N VAL A 217 6.17 -6.09 21.68
CA VAL A 217 4.87 -6.42 22.30
C VAL A 217 4.33 -7.73 21.76
N GLY A 218 4.35 -7.94 20.44
CA GLY A 218 3.91 -9.19 19.83
C GLY A 218 4.69 -10.38 20.36
N SER A 219 6.03 -10.32 20.35
CA SER A 219 6.88 -11.42 20.84
C SER A 219 6.77 -11.65 22.35
N ALA A 220 6.54 -10.59 23.14
CA ALA A 220 6.25 -10.67 24.57
C ALA A 220 4.93 -11.43 24.83
N ILE A 221 3.85 -11.11 24.10
CA ILE A 221 2.58 -11.85 24.18
C ILE A 221 2.80 -13.30 23.73
N GLY A 222 3.57 -13.52 22.66
CA GLY A 222 3.96 -14.84 22.17
C GLY A 222 4.68 -15.70 23.21
N PHE A 223 5.61 -15.09 23.95
CA PHE A 223 6.33 -15.73 25.04
C PHE A 223 5.39 -16.15 26.18
N GLN A 224 4.48 -15.26 26.60
CA GLN A 224 3.48 -15.55 27.64
C GLN A 224 2.50 -16.63 27.17
N LEU A 225 2.11 -16.59 25.89
CA LEU A 225 1.28 -17.59 25.22
C LEU A 225 1.88 -18.98 25.35
N GLN A 226 3.18 -19.10 25.10
CA GLN A 226 3.89 -20.37 25.15
C GLN A 226 4.06 -20.89 26.59
N ARG A 227 4.13 -20.02 27.60
CA ARG A 227 4.17 -20.40 29.02
C ARG A 227 2.80 -20.71 29.63
N GLY A 228 1.70 -20.50 28.88
CA GLY A 228 0.34 -20.62 29.42
C GLY A 228 -0.02 -19.54 30.45
N ASN A 229 0.81 -18.50 30.59
CA ASN A 229 0.77 -17.50 31.67
C ASN A 229 -0.14 -16.33 31.37
N LEU A 230 -1.21 -16.57 30.64
CA LEU A 230 -2.01 -15.46 30.20
C LEU A 230 -3.14 -15.30 31.22
N ILE A 231 -2.95 -14.29 32.04
CA ILE A 231 -3.79 -13.91 33.17
C ILE A 231 -5.12 -13.41 32.64
N ARG A 232 -6.23 -14.14 32.84
CA ARG A 232 -7.64 -13.77 32.52
C ARG A 232 -7.79 -12.53 31.61
N TRP A 233 -7.41 -12.67 30.35
CA TRP A 233 -7.07 -11.56 29.45
C TRP A 233 -8.32 -11.05 28.75
N HIS A 234 -9.48 -11.50 29.21
CA HIS A 234 -10.79 -11.07 28.74
C HIS A 234 -11.59 -10.57 29.94
N HIS A 235 -11.98 -9.30 29.90
CA HIS A 235 -12.83 -8.68 30.91
C HIS A 235 -14.02 -8.02 30.20
N PRO A 236 -15.29 -8.23 30.63
CA PRO A 236 -16.46 -7.72 29.92
C PRO A 236 -16.42 -6.21 29.69
N MET A 237 -15.99 -5.43 30.70
CA MET A 237 -15.82 -3.98 30.57
C MET A 237 -14.75 -3.62 29.53
N LEU A 238 -13.62 -4.34 29.52
CA LEU A 238 -12.55 -4.08 28.54
C LEU A 238 -13.05 -4.40 27.13
N THR A 239 -13.78 -5.50 26.95
CA THR A 239 -14.41 -5.82 25.66
C THR A 239 -15.40 -4.76 25.22
N PHE A 240 -16.25 -4.26 26.12
CA PHE A 240 -17.17 -3.17 25.81
C PHE A 240 -16.42 -1.90 25.40
N LEU A 241 -15.38 -1.51 26.15
CA LEU A 241 -14.55 -0.34 25.83
C LEU A 241 -13.84 -0.49 24.48
N CYS A 242 -13.32 -1.67 24.15
CA CYS A 242 -12.71 -1.92 22.84
C CYS A 242 -13.73 -1.84 21.70
N ILE A 243 -14.93 -2.40 21.87
CA ILE A 243 -15.99 -2.33 20.86
C ILE A 243 -16.45 -0.88 20.66
N ALA A 244 -16.71 -0.15 21.74
CA ALA A 244 -17.12 1.24 21.70
C ALA A 244 -16.02 2.13 21.08
N GLY A 245 -14.76 1.95 21.49
CA GLY A 245 -13.62 2.67 20.95
C GLY A 245 -13.41 2.44 19.46
N ILE A 246 -13.50 1.19 19.00
CA ILE A 246 -13.46 0.86 17.55
C ILE A 246 -14.64 1.49 16.83
N GLY A 247 -15.85 1.44 17.37
CA GLY A 247 -17.03 2.05 16.76
C GLY A 247 -16.88 3.56 16.56
N ILE A 248 -16.36 4.27 17.57
CA ILE A 248 -16.08 5.71 17.51
C ILE A 248 -15.00 5.99 16.46
N LEU A 249 -13.89 5.27 16.48
CA LEU A 249 -12.77 5.50 15.56
C LEU A 249 -13.13 5.13 14.12
N PHE A 250 -13.93 4.09 13.93
CA PHE A 250 -14.47 3.72 12.62
C PHE A 250 -15.36 4.83 12.08
N ALA A 251 -16.30 5.34 12.90
CA ALA A 251 -17.17 6.45 12.51
C ALA A 251 -16.37 7.72 12.19
N ALA A 252 -15.38 8.06 13.03
CA ALA A 252 -14.49 9.20 12.81
C ALA A 252 -13.69 9.07 11.51
N HIS A 253 -13.09 7.90 11.28
CA HIS A 253 -12.30 7.59 10.08
C HIS A 253 -13.15 7.69 8.79
N HIS A 254 -14.45 7.40 8.88
CA HIS A 254 -15.39 7.51 7.75
C HIS A 254 -16.16 8.84 7.72
N GLY A 255 -15.73 9.85 8.50
CA GLY A 255 -16.23 11.22 8.37
C GLY A 255 -17.51 11.53 9.14
N ALA A 256 -17.96 10.67 10.06
CA ALA A 256 -19.17 10.93 10.86
C ALA A 256 -19.09 12.19 11.74
N PHE A 257 -17.88 12.68 12.02
CA PHE A 257 -17.62 13.83 12.88
C PHE A 257 -17.03 15.05 12.14
N LEU A 258 -17.21 15.11 10.81
CA LEU A 258 -16.74 16.24 10.00
C LEU A 258 -17.31 17.59 10.47
N SER A 259 -18.59 17.62 10.87
CA SER A 259 -19.24 18.82 11.41
C SER A 259 -18.64 19.31 12.73
N MET A 260 -17.91 18.45 13.45
CA MET A 260 -17.19 18.78 14.68
C MET A 260 -15.72 19.17 14.41
N GLY A 261 -15.33 19.30 13.13
CA GLY A 261 -13.96 19.57 12.71
C GLY A 261 -13.04 18.35 12.74
N ILE A 262 -13.55 17.16 13.07
CA ILE A 262 -12.75 15.93 13.09
C ILE A 262 -12.76 15.32 11.68
N HIS A 263 -11.74 15.66 10.90
CA HIS A 263 -11.52 15.10 9.56
C HIS A 263 -10.32 14.14 9.54
N ARG A 264 -10.18 13.38 8.44
CA ARG A 264 -9.13 12.36 8.28
C ARG A 264 -7.72 12.91 8.55
N GLY A 265 -7.40 14.11 8.10
CA GLY A 265 -6.10 14.75 8.34
C GLY A 265 -5.70 14.81 9.82
N ILE A 266 -6.62 15.18 10.72
CA ILE A 266 -6.36 15.18 12.17
C ILE A 266 -6.13 13.77 12.68
N ILE A 267 -6.98 12.82 12.26
CA ILE A 267 -6.86 11.41 12.65
C ILE A 267 -5.50 10.85 12.22
N TYR A 268 -5.08 11.09 10.98
CA TYR A 268 -3.81 10.63 10.44
C TYR A 268 -2.60 11.35 11.04
N GLY A 269 -2.73 12.59 11.50
CA GLY A 269 -1.69 13.26 12.30
C GLY A 269 -1.45 12.57 13.65
N LEU A 270 -2.49 12.04 14.29
CA LEU A 270 -2.39 11.28 15.55
C LEU A 270 -2.11 9.79 15.34
N ALA A 271 -2.42 9.29 14.15
CA ALA A 271 -2.31 7.90 13.73
C ALA A 271 -1.30 7.77 12.58
N ASP A 272 -0.18 8.50 12.66
CA ASP A 272 0.87 8.40 11.65
C ASP A 272 1.33 6.95 11.50
N LYS A 273 1.66 6.55 10.28
CA LYS A 273 2.01 5.17 9.97
C LYS A 273 3.50 4.89 10.03
N SER A 274 4.33 5.87 9.64
CA SER A 274 5.79 5.73 9.68
C SER A 274 6.26 5.58 11.12
N GLU A 275 5.77 6.46 11.99
CA GLU A 275 6.13 6.59 13.40
C GLU A 275 5.20 5.81 14.34
N LEU A 276 4.19 5.11 13.79
CA LEU A 276 3.14 4.43 14.55
C LEU A 276 2.54 5.32 15.64
N GLY A 277 1.86 6.38 15.21
CA GLY A 277 1.17 7.31 16.09
C GLY A 277 0.30 6.59 17.13
N TRP A 278 0.19 7.17 18.32
CA TRP A 278 -0.46 6.53 19.46
C TRP A 278 -1.90 6.09 19.16
N LEU A 279 -2.62 6.83 18.31
CA LEU A 279 -4.00 6.49 17.95
C LEU A 279 -4.04 5.26 17.04
N ARG A 280 -3.06 5.09 16.15
CA ARG A 280 -2.87 3.89 15.31
C ARG A 280 -2.59 2.67 16.19
N LEU A 281 -1.69 2.81 17.16
CA LEU A 281 -1.36 1.74 18.12
C LEU A 281 -2.56 1.34 18.98
N LEU A 282 -3.32 2.32 19.48
CA LEU A 282 -4.53 2.09 20.27
C LEU A 282 -5.58 1.34 19.44
N THR A 283 -5.84 1.81 18.21
CA THR A 283 -6.79 1.18 17.28
C THR A 283 -6.41 -0.27 16.99
N LEU A 284 -5.14 -0.50 16.62
CA LEU A 284 -4.61 -1.84 16.36
C LEU A 284 -4.73 -2.73 17.59
N SER A 285 -4.40 -2.22 18.79
CA SER A 285 -4.44 -2.99 20.03
C SER A 285 -5.86 -3.45 20.39
N MET A 286 -6.87 -2.60 20.17
CA MET A 286 -8.28 -2.97 20.35
C MET A 286 -8.70 -4.07 19.37
N TRP A 287 -8.29 -3.96 18.11
CA TRP A 287 -8.58 -4.99 17.11
C TRP A 287 -7.87 -6.32 17.43
N VAL A 288 -6.60 -6.28 17.82
CA VAL A 288 -5.85 -7.46 18.28
C VAL A 288 -6.56 -8.14 19.45
N TYR A 289 -7.02 -7.36 20.44
CA TYR A 289 -7.76 -7.88 21.58
C TYR A 289 -9.05 -8.59 21.15
N LEU A 290 -9.88 -7.95 20.31
CA LEU A 290 -11.14 -8.54 19.85
C LEU A 290 -10.93 -9.77 18.96
N ILE A 291 -9.94 -9.74 18.06
CA ILE A 291 -9.58 -10.90 17.23
C ILE A 291 -9.10 -12.06 18.10
N ALA A 292 -8.26 -11.79 19.11
CA ALA A 292 -7.83 -12.80 20.07
C ALA A 292 -9.01 -13.40 20.86
N LEU A 293 -9.97 -12.57 21.28
CA LEU A 293 -11.20 -13.00 21.93
C LEU A 293 -12.03 -13.92 21.01
N VAL A 294 -12.19 -13.56 19.74
CA VAL A 294 -12.90 -14.39 18.74
C VAL A 294 -12.19 -15.72 18.53
N ILE A 295 -10.87 -15.73 18.34
CA ILE A 295 -10.09 -16.97 18.17
C ILE A 295 -10.14 -17.85 19.41
N SER A 296 -10.13 -17.27 20.62
CA SER A 296 -10.19 -18.03 21.87
C SER A 296 -11.54 -18.73 22.07
N LYS A 297 -12.65 -18.07 21.70
CA LYS A 297 -14.01 -18.63 21.80
C LYS A 297 -14.37 -19.53 20.62
N PHE A 298 -13.96 -19.15 19.42
CA PHE A 298 -14.29 -19.80 18.16
C PHE A 298 -13.02 -20.00 17.32
N PRO A 299 -12.19 -21.01 17.62
CA PRO A 299 -10.87 -21.20 16.99
C PRO A 299 -10.90 -21.30 15.46
N ASN A 300 -12.03 -21.70 14.90
CA ASN A 300 -12.22 -21.87 13.45
C ASN A 300 -12.92 -20.68 12.76
N ALA A 301 -13.45 -19.69 13.50
CA ALA A 301 -14.28 -18.62 12.92
C ALA A 301 -13.55 -17.78 11.85
N LEU A 302 -12.24 -17.60 12.00
CA LEU A 302 -11.39 -16.84 11.08
C LEU A 302 -10.52 -17.74 10.20
N THR A 303 -10.86 -19.03 10.09
CA THR A 303 -10.11 -19.95 9.23
C THR A 303 -10.71 -19.97 7.84
N PHE A 304 -9.96 -19.48 6.86
CA PHE A 304 -10.33 -19.55 5.45
C PHE A 304 -9.20 -20.19 4.66
N ARG A 305 -9.47 -21.36 4.05
CA ARG A 305 -8.43 -22.24 3.49
C ARG A 305 -7.55 -21.54 2.43
N PRO A 306 -8.09 -20.79 1.45
CA PRO A 306 -7.27 -20.10 0.46
C PRO A 306 -6.31 -19.08 1.07
N LEU A 307 -6.77 -18.28 2.05
CA LEU A 307 -5.90 -17.30 2.72
C LEU A 307 -4.92 -17.98 3.66
N SER A 308 -5.36 -19.01 4.39
CA SER A 308 -4.47 -19.83 5.20
C SER A 308 -3.32 -20.36 4.34
N TYR A 309 -3.61 -20.86 3.14
CA TYR A 309 -2.63 -21.41 2.20
C TYR A 309 -1.45 -20.46 1.98
N ILE A 310 -1.70 -19.24 1.51
CA ILE A 310 -0.66 -18.25 1.25
C ILE A 310 -0.01 -17.75 2.55
N GLY A 311 -0.78 -17.62 3.63
CA GLY A 311 -0.27 -17.19 4.94
C GLY A 311 0.71 -18.17 5.58
N ARG A 312 0.55 -19.48 5.34
CA ARG A 312 1.51 -20.51 5.80
C ARG A 312 2.87 -20.39 5.11
N HIS A 313 2.91 -19.83 3.91
CA HIS A 313 4.11 -19.65 3.08
C HIS A 313 4.52 -18.18 2.95
N SER A 314 4.13 -17.35 3.91
CA SER A 314 4.19 -15.89 3.84
C SER A 314 5.48 -15.28 3.29
N LEU A 315 6.65 -15.85 3.58
CA LEU A 315 7.93 -15.31 3.10
C LEU A 315 8.03 -15.41 1.57
N HIS A 316 7.66 -16.55 1.00
CA HIS A 316 7.72 -16.77 -0.46
C HIS A 316 6.68 -15.90 -1.16
N VAL A 317 5.49 -15.79 -0.56
CA VAL A 317 4.39 -14.94 -1.09
C VAL A 317 4.77 -13.47 -1.02
N PHE A 318 5.34 -13.01 0.09
CA PHE A 318 5.80 -11.63 0.25
C PHE A 318 6.92 -11.30 -0.75
N ALA A 319 7.93 -12.16 -0.88
CA ALA A 319 9.02 -11.94 -1.83
C ALA A 319 8.53 -11.90 -3.29
N TRP A 320 7.60 -12.79 -3.64
CA TRP A 320 6.93 -12.77 -4.93
C TRP A 320 6.17 -11.46 -5.14
N GLN A 321 5.32 -11.07 -4.18
CA GLN A 321 4.57 -9.83 -4.20
C GLN A 321 5.49 -8.62 -4.43
N THR A 322 6.58 -8.48 -3.67
CA THR A 322 7.52 -7.36 -3.80
C THR A 322 8.08 -7.24 -5.21
N ALA A 323 8.55 -8.34 -5.82
CA ALA A 323 9.08 -8.29 -7.19
C ALA A 323 7.96 -8.08 -8.23
N MET A 324 6.85 -8.80 -8.06
CA MET A 324 5.70 -8.78 -8.97
C MET A 324 5.12 -7.38 -9.12
N ILE A 325 4.95 -6.63 -8.02
CA ILE A 325 4.44 -5.25 -8.04
C ILE A 325 5.28 -4.36 -8.98
N TYR A 326 6.61 -4.41 -8.90
CA TYR A 326 7.48 -3.66 -9.81
C TYR A 326 7.39 -4.15 -11.25
N PHE A 327 7.23 -5.46 -11.48
CA PHE A 327 7.10 -6.02 -12.82
C PHE A 327 5.79 -5.62 -13.50
N ALA A 328 4.70 -5.53 -12.73
CA ALA A 328 3.40 -5.12 -13.25
C ALA A 328 3.26 -3.61 -13.43
N ALA A 329 4.06 -2.80 -12.75
CA ALA A 329 3.85 -1.35 -12.68
C ALA A 329 3.74 -0.67 -14.05
N PRO A 330 4.64 -0.89 -15.03
CA PRO A 330 4.53 -0.24 -16.35
C PRO A 330 3.30 -0.69 -17.13
N LEU A 331 3.01 -2.00 -17.13
CA LEU A 331 1.85 -2.55 -17.81
C LEU A 331 0.54 -2.00 -17.21
N LEU A 332 0.42 -2.05 -15.88
CA LEU A 332 -0.76 -1.55 -15.17
C LEU A 332 -0.90 -0.04 -15.33
N ALA A 333 0.19 0.71 -15.40
CA ALA A 333 0.15 2.13 -15.69
C ALA A 333 -0.39 2.39 -17.10
N GLU A 334 0.05 1.66 -18.11
CA GLU A 334 -0.41 1.82 -19.49
C GLU A 334 -1.92 1.57 -19.62
N ILE A 335 -2.40 0.49 -19.02
CA ILE A 335 -3.79 0.05 -19.18
C ILE A 335 -4.73 0.61 -18.10
N ARG A 336 -4.29 1.56 -17.25
CA ARG A 336 -5.06 1.99 -16.06
C ARG A 336 -6.42 2.60 -16.38
N PHE A 337 -6.60 3.08 -17.60
CA PHE A 337 -7.85 3.66 -18.11
C PHE A 337 -8.68 2.67 -18.94
N GLU A 338 -8.17 1.46 -19.16
CA GLU A 338 -8.85 0.44 -19.94
C GLU A 338 -9.88 -0.32 -19.09
N PRO A 339 -11.01 -0.76 -19.67
CA PRO A 339 -12.06 -1.47 -18.94
C PRO A 339 -11.59 -2.79 -18.32
N PHE A 340 -10.51 -3.38 -18.84
CA PHE A 340 -9.93 -4.62 -18.34
C PHE A 340 -8.85 -4.44 -17.26
N TYR A 341 -8.54 -3.19 -16.86
CA TYR A 341 -7.53 -2.90 -15.84
C TYR A 341 -7.71 -3.73 -14.56
N LEU A 342 -8.93 -3.75 -14.02
CA LEU A 342 -9.25 -4.48 -12.80
C LEU A 342 -9.10 -6.00 -12.97
N ALA A 343 -9.45 -6.55 -14.14
CA ALA A 343 -9.32 -7.97 -14.41
C ALA A 343 -7.83 -8.39 -14.44
N VAL A 344 -6.98 -7.61 -15.11
CA VAL A 344 -5.52 -7.85 -15.14
C VAL A 344 -4.93 -7.70 -13.75
N MET A 345 -5.35 -6.68 -12.99
CA MET A 345 -4.93 -6.45 -11.62
C MET A 345 -5.31 -7.63 -10.70
N PHE A 346 -6.53 -8.15 -10.78
CA PHE A 346 -6.94 -9.34 -10.04
C PHE A 346 -6.19 -10.61 -10.50
N GLY A 347 -5.79 -10.69 -11.77
CA GLY A 347 -4.88 -11.73 -12.27
C GLY A 347 -3.53 -11.71 -11.56
N PHE A 348 -2.94 -10.52 -11.38
CA PHE A 348 -1.73 -10.34 -10.58
C PHE A 348 -1.94 -10.70 -9.11
N VAL A 349 -3.07 -10.32 -8.51
CA VAL A 349 -3.39 -10.70 -7.13
C VAL A 349 -3.56 -12.23 -6.98
N ALA A 350 -4.18 -12.90 -7.97
CA ALA A 350 -4.30 -14.36 -7.98
C ALA A 350 -2.94 -15.07 -8.07
N SER A 351 -1.92 -14.41 -8.62
CA SER A 351 -0.56 -14.96 -8.69
C SER A 351 0.08 -15.20 -7.31
N LEU A 352 -0.44 -14.61 -6.23
CA LEU A 352 0.06 -14.84 -4.86
C LEU A 352 0.01 -16.32 -4.42
N TRP A 353 -0.85 -17.12 -5.04
CA TRP A 353 -0.95 -18.56 -4.76
C TRP A 353 0.15 -19.38 -5.43
N VAL A 354 0.77 -18.87 -6.50
CA VAL A 354 1.84 -19.56 -7.27
C VAL A 354 3.06 -19.89 -6.41
N PRO A 355 3.70 -18.96 -5.68
CA PRO A 355 4.88 -19.28 -4.87
C PRO A 355 4.56 -20.27 -3.73
N ALA A 356 3.35 -20.20 -3.15
CA ALA A 356 2.90 -21.16 -2.14
C ALA A 356 2.71 -22.56 -2.75
N TRP A 357 2.10 -22.64 -3.94
CA TRP A 357 1.93 -23.85 -4.73
C TRP A 357 3.29 -24.48 -5.08
N ILE A 358 4.20 -23.72 -5.70
CA ILE A 358 5.56 -24.18 -6.01
C ILE A 358 6.24 -24.74 -4.77
N ARG A 359 6.13 -24.08 -3.61
CA ARG A 359 6.79 -24.51 -2.38
C ARG A 359 6.27 -25.85 -1.85
N GLU A 360 4.98 -26.15 -2.03
CA GLU A 360 4.43 -27.45 -1.63
C GLU A 360 4.73 -28.54 -2.66
N PHE A 361 4.68 -28.22 -3.95
CA PHE A 361 4.98 -29.16 -5.03
C PHE A 361 6.47 -29.53 -5.10
N THR A 362 7.36 -28.63 -4.68
CA THR A 362 8.82 -28.86 -4.65
C THR A 362 9.30 -29.67 -3.45
N LYS A 363 8.46 -29.92 -2.44
CA LYS A 363 8.79 -30.86 -1.36
C LYS A 363 8.81 -32.30 -1.90
N GLY A 364 9.95 -32.71 -2.45
CA GLY A 364 10.21 -34.09 -2.89
C GLY A 364 10.72 -34.29 -4.32
N ARG A 365 11.08 -33.23 -5.08
CA ARG A 365 11.58 -33.35 -6.48
C ARG A 365 12.83 -32.49 -6.75
N SER A 366 13.66 -32.87 -7.73
CA SER A 366 14.96 -32.24 -8.03
C SER A 366 14.87 -30.95 -8.86
N SER A 367 15.90 -30.10 -8.75
CA SER A 367 15.98 -28.70 -9.24
C SER A 367 15.84 -28.50 -10.76
N THR A 368 16.07 -29.53 -11.57
CA THR A 368 16.08 -29.45 -13.05
C THR A 368 14.68 -29.57 -13.68
N GLN A 369 13.72 -30.21 -13.00
CA GLN A 369 12.34 -30.30 -13.47
C GLN A 369 11.54 -29.00 -13.24
N TYR A 370 12.09 -28.07 -12.45
CA TYR A 370 11.46 -26.84 -11.97
C TYR A 370 11.44 -25.70 -13.00
N TRP A 371 12.52 -25.47 -13.75
CA TRP A 371 12.57 -24.38 -14.73
C TRP A 371 11.66 -24.62 -15.94
N GLY A 372 11.48 -25.89 -16.34
CA GLY A 372 10.56 -26.24 -17.43
C GLY A 372 9.08 -25.95 -17.09
N ALA A 373 8.64 -26.27 -15.88
CA ALA A 373 7.24 -26.10 -15.48
C ALA A 373 6.86 -24.62 -15.23
N ALA A 374 7.76 -23.82 -14.64
CA ALA A 374 7.50 -22.42 -14.34
C ALA A 374 7.36 -21.56 -15.62
N ILE A 375 8.20 -21.80 -16.63
CA ILE A 375 8.13 -21.12 -17.94
C ILE A 375 6.84 -21.50 -18.67
N THR A 376 6.46 -22.79 -18.63
CA THR A 376 5.25 -23.29 -19.32
C THR A 376 3.95 -22.73 -18.70
N THR A 377 3.90 -22.57 -17.37
CA THR A 377 2.70 -22.06 -16.67
C THR A 377 2.57 -20.54 -16.79
N GLY A 378 3.69 -19.80 -16.76
CA GLY A 378 3.71 -18.35 -16.95
C GLY A 378 3.26 -17.92 -18.36
N ILE A 379 3.69 -18.64 -19.39
CA ILE A 379 3.28 -18.39 -20.79
C ILE A 379 1.82 -18.83 -21.02
N GLY A 380 1.38 -19.95 -20.43
CA GLY A 380 0.00 -20.42 -20.54
C GLY A 380 -1.05 -19.48 -19.91
N GLY A 381 -0.72 -18.82 -18.80
CA GLY A 381 -1.59 -17.83 -18.15
C GLY A 381 -1.76 -16.54 -18.96
N LEU A 382 -0.68 -16.09 -19.62
CA LEU A 382 -0.70 -14.92 -20.51
C LEU A 382 -1.49 -15.16 -21.81
N LEU A 383 -1.50 -16.40 -22.32
CA LEU A 383 -2.28 -16.78 -23.50
C LEU A 383 -3.77 -16.98 -23.20
N ALA A 384 -4.13 -17.47 -22.01
CA ALA A 384 -5.53 -17.67 -21.62
C ALA A 384 -6.30 -16.34 -21.45
N LEU A 385 -5.60 -15.26 -21.06
CA LEU A 385 -6.18 -13.91 -20.94
C LEU A 385 -6.55 -13.28 -22.30
N ASN A 386 -6.00 -13.76 -23.42
CA ASN A 386 -6.38 -13.30 -24.76
C ASN A 386 -7.69 -13.94 -25.27
N VAL A 387 -8.15 -15.05 -24.68
CA VAL A 387 -9.25 -15.85 -25.23
C VAL A 387 -10.60 -15.57 -24.55
N SER A 388 -10.64 -14.87 -23.40
CA SER A 388 -11.91 -14.48 -22.77
C SER A 388 -12.39 -13.07 -23.11
N MET A 389 -11.70 -12.34 -24.00
CA MET A 389 -12.05 -10.98 -24.46
C MET A 389 -13.16 -10.96 -25.54
N ALA A 390 -13.91 -12.05 -25.66
CA ALA A 390 -15.06 -12.12 -26.55
C ALA A 390 -16.25 -12.67 -25.77
N ASN A 391 -16.84 -11.88 -24.89
CA ASN A 391 -18.30 -11.78 -24.70
C ASN A 391 -18.69 -10.92 -23.49
N THR A 392 -19.64 -10.01 -23.78
CA THR A 392 -20.70 -9.45 -22.91
C THR A 392 -20.27 -8.53 -21.77
N ALA A 393 -21.02 -7.50 -21.38
CA ALA A 393 -22.18 -6.75 -21.90
C ALA A 393 -22.44 -5.63 -20.88
N ASP A 394 -23.20 -4.62 -21.29
CA ASP A 394 -23.74 -3.48 -20.53
C ASP A 394 -23.84 -3.62 -19.00
N ASN A 395 -23.38 -2.58 -18.30
CA ASN A 395 -23.76 -2.29 -16.92
C ASN A 395 -24.19 -0.82 -16.80
N ASP A 396 -25.46 -0.57 -17.14
CA ASP A 396 -26.19 0.61 -16.67
C ASP A 396 -26.54 0.39 -15.19
N THR A 397 -26.17 1.30 -14.29
CA THR A 397 -26.95 1.52 -13.05
C THR A 397 -26.66 2.87 -12.37
N LEU A 398 -27.77 3.61 -12.19
CA LEU A 398 -28.15 4.47 -11.05
C LEU A 398 -27.52 5.87 -10.92
N MET A 399 -28.10 6.83 -11.64
CA MET A 399 -28.24 8.23 -11.19
C MET A 399 -29.71 8.67 -11.37
N VAL A 400 -30.24 9.42 -10.41
CA VAL A 400 -31.65 9.83 -10.35
C VAL A 400 -31.90 10.96 -11.36
N GLY A 401 -32.46 10.58 -12.51
CA GLY A 401 -32.89 11.47 -13.60
C GLY A 401 -32.82 10.73 -14.93
N ASN A 402 -33.94 10.23 -15.44
CA ASN A 402 -34.01 9.33 -16.62
C ASN A 402 -33.71 10.03 -17.97
N GLU A 403 -33.31 11.30 -17.95
CA GLU A 403 -33.02 12.07 -19.16
C GLU A 403 -31.50 12.27 -19.27
N LYS A 404 -30.92 11.78 -20.38
CA LYS A 404 -29.50 11.96 -20.71
C LYS A 404 -29.36 13.06 -21.76
N PHE A 405 -28.35 13.91 -21.60
CA PHE A 405 -28.05 15.00 -22.52
C PHE A 405 -26.55 15.06 -22.82
N PRO A 406 -26.14 15.44 -24.04
CA PRO A 406 -24.73 15.57 -24.37
C PRO A 406 -24.09 16.75 -23.63
N LEU A 407 -22.86 16.54 -23.14
CA LEU A 407 -22.03 17.59 -22.54
C LEU A 407 -20.72 17.72 -23.34
N THR A 408 -20.53 18.87 -23.99
CA THR A 408 -19.26 19.19 -24.67
C THR A 408 -18.40 20.08 -23.79
N ILE A 409 -17.16 19.67 -23.50
CA ILE A 409 -16.20 20.39 -22.67
C ILE A 409 -15.07 20.89 -23.57
N LYS A 410 -14.92 22.21 -23.65
CA LYS A 410 -13.90 22.89 -24.46
C LYS A 410 -12.88 23.54 -23.55
N LEU A 411 -11.61 23.17 -23.71
CA LEU A 411 -10.52 23.68 -22.89
C LEU A 411 -9.81 24.83 -23.61
N LYS A 412 -9.64 25.95 -22.90
CA LYS A 412 -8.94 27.16 -23.36
C LYS A 412 -7.71 27.41 -22.52
N ASP A 413 -6.78 28.17 -23.09
CA ASP A 413 -5.52 28.57 -22.44
C ASP A 413 -4.58 27.38 -22.12
N VAL A 414 -4.74 26.29 -22.87
CA VAL A 414 -3.87 25.10 -22.87
C VAL A 414 -2.55 25.49 -23.56
N ARG A 415 -1.49 25.68 -22.76
CA ARG A 415 -0.21 26.28 -23.21
C ARG A 415 0.67 25.30 -23.96
N GLU A 416 0.88 24.12 -23.39
CA GLU A 416 1.73 23.09 -24.00
C GLU A 416 0.99 22.29 -25.10
N PRO A 417 1.33 22.47 -26.38
CA PRO A 417 0.61 21.81 -27.48
C PRO A 417 0.94 20.33 -27.64
N GLN A 418 1.96 19.82 -26.95
CA GLN A 418 2.43 18.43 -27.07
C GLN A 418 2.01 17.56 -25.88
N ASP A 419 1.57 18.16 -24.78
CA ASP A 419 1.33 17.46 -23.53
C ASP A 419 -0.15 17.08 -23.40
N PRO A 420 -0.47 15.81 -23.07
CA PRO A 420 -1.85 15.36 -23.00
C PRO A 420 -2.62 16.09 -21.91
N VAL A 421 -3.93 16.22 -22.11
CA VAL A 421 -4.83 16.78 -21.11
C VAL A 421 -5.63 15.66 -20.46
N VAL A 422 -5.60 15.61 -19.13
CA VAL A 422 -6.44 14.69 -18.35
C VAL A 422 -7.76 15.41 -18.06
N LEU A 423 -8.88 14.80 -18.43
CA LEU A 423 -10.22 15.28 -18.12
C LEU A 423 -10.88 14.36 -17.08
N MET A 424 -11.42 14.96 -16.02
CA MET A 424 -12.11 14.28 -14.93
C MET A 424 -13.49 14.90 -14.73
N VAL A 425 -14.54 14.07 -14.67
CA VAL A 425 -15.91 14.49 -14.36
C VAL A 425 -16.40 13.75 -13.13
N TYR A 426 -16.73 14.50 -12.09
CA TYR A 426 -17.17 14.02 -10.80
C TYR A 426 -18.68 14.16 -10.67
N SER A 427 -19.33 13.17 -10.06
CA SER A 427 -20.72 13.26 -9.64
C SER A 427 -20.89 14.13 -8.39
N GLU A 428 -22.13 14.52 -8.08
CA GLU A 428 -22.44 15.22 -6.83
C GLU A 428 -22.13 14.42 -5.56
N PHE A 429 -21.94 13.10 -5.67
CA PHE A 429 -21.58 12.23 -4.55
C PHE A 429 -20.07 12.00 -4.41
N ASP A 430 -19.28 12.40 -5.41
CA ASP A 430 -17.84 12.15 -5.40
C ASP A 430 -17.08 13.14 -4.52
N ASP A 431 -15.97 12.70 -3.93
CA ASP A 431 -14.96 13.60 -3.37
C ASP A 431 -14.08 14.11 -4.52
N ILE A 432 -14.00 15.44 -4.71
CA ILE A 432 -13.24 16.07 -5.80
C ILE A 432 -11.71 15.91 -5.65
N THR A 433 -11.25 15.38 -4.52
CA THR A 433 -9.84 15.02 -4.28
C THR A 433 -9.55 13.53 -4.53
N ALA A 434 -10.60 12.74 -4.81
CA ALA A 434 -10.55 11.32 -5.10
C ALA A 434 -10.68 11.05 -6.61
N VAL A 435 -11.03 9.82 -6.99
CA VAL A 435 -11.26 9.46 -8.40
C VAL A 435 -12.69 9.82 -8.80
N PRO A 436 -12.91 10.45 -9.96
CA PRO A 436 -14.25 10.68 -10.49
C PRO A 436 -14.97 9.36 -10.81
N SER A 437 -16.26 9.27 -10.49
CA SER A 437 -17.10 8.13 -10.86
C SER A 437 -17.69 8.21 -12.27
N VAL A 438 -17.69 9.40 -12.89
CA VAL A 438 -18.41 9.63 -14.16
C VAL A 438 -17.49 9.53 -15.38
N HIS A 439 -16.36 10.23 -15.37
CA HIS A 439 -15.44 10.21 -16.51
C HIS A 439 -14.01 10.51 -16.07
N TRP A 440 -13.04 9.77 -16.62
CA TRP A 440 -11.62 10.00 -16.42
C TRP A 440 -10.82 9.46 -17.61
N GLN A 441 -10.29 10.37 -18.44
CA GLN A 441 -9.54 9.97 -19.63
C GLN A 441 -8.51 11.03 -20.04
N LYS A 442 -7.48 10.60 -20.78
CA LYS A 442 -6.51 11.49 -21.44
C LYS A 442 -6.96 11.82 -22.86
N TYR A 443 -6.74 13.06 -23.26
CA TYR A 443 -7.04 13.60 -24.58
C TYR A 443 -5.85 14.38 -25.13
N THR A 444 -5.76 14.49 -26.44
CA THR A 444 -4.82 15.40 -27.09
C THR A 444 -5.23 16.86 -26.86
N PRO A 445 -4.27 17.81 -26.83
CA PRO A 445 -4.59 19.23 -26.78
C PRO A 445 -5.52 19.71 -27.90
N GLU A 446 -5.43 19.10 -29.08
CA GLU A 446 -6.30 19.36 -30.21
C GLU A 446 -7.75 18.96 -29.90
N GLU A 447 -7.98 17.71 -29.47
CA GLU A 447 -9.32 17.23 -29.07
C GLU A 447 -9.90 18.08 -27.93
N ALA A 448 -9.08 18.41 -26.93
CA ALA A 448 -9.46 19.27 -25.82
C ALA A 448 -9.86 20.69 -26.26
N LYS A 449 -9.18 21.25 -27.27
CA LYS A 449 -9.47 22.57 -27.84
C LYS A 449 -10.65 22.56 -28.80
N GLU A 450 -10.89 21.47 -29.52
CA GLU A 450 -12.04 21.32 -30.43
C GLU A 450 -13.33 21.10 -29.64
N GLY A 451 -13.25 20.28 -28.58
CA GLY A 451 -14.32 20.04 -27.61
C GLY A 451 -14.56 18.55 -27.41
N ILE A 452 -14.37 18.08 -26.18
CA ILE A 452 -14.59 16.68 -25.78
C ILE A 452 -16.08 16.51 -25.47
N THR A 453 -16.77 15.62 -26.18
CA THR A 453 -18.21 15.41 -25.99
C THR A 453 -18.50 14.09 -25.26
N LEU A 454 -19.29 14.19 -24.19
CA LEU A 454 -19.88 13.07 -23.47
C LEU A 454 -21.34 12.94 -23.92
N ASP A 455 -21.62 12.00 -24.82
CA ASP A 455 -22.91 11.95 -25.54
C ASP A 455 -24.11 11.59 -24.65
N GLU A 456 -23.88 10.82 -23.58
CA GLU A 456 -24.93 10.24 -22.74
C GLU A 456 -24.75 10.57 -21.24
N LEU A 457 -24.64 11.85 -20.89
CA LEU A 457 -24.55 12.26 -19.49
C LEU A 457 -25.95 12.49 -18.88
N ALA A 458 -26.28 11.77 -17.80
CA ALA A 458 -27.55 11.92 -17.09
C ALA A 458 -27.74 13.34 -16.54
N ALA A 459 -28.99 13.79 -16.42
CA ALA A 459 -29.29 15.04 -15.73
C ALA A 459 -28.89 14.95 -14.24
N GLY A 460 -28.16 15.94 -13.74
CA GLY A 460 -27.59 15.92 -12.39
C GLY A 460 -26.66 17.09 -12.10
N LYS A 461 -25.96 17.03 -10.98
CA LYS A 461 -24.91 17.99 -10.61
C LYS A 461 -23.54 17.36 -10.76
N TYR A 462 -22.62 18.10 -11.36
CA TYR A 462 -21.30 17.59 -11.70
C TYR A 462 -20.21 18.62 -11.43
N VAL A 463 -18.98 18.14 -11.28
CA VAL A 463 -17.76 18.96 -11.29
C VAL A 463 -16.87 18.44 -12.41
N VAL A 464 -16.36 19.32 -13.26
CA VAL A 464 -15.32 19.00 -14.23
C VAL A 464 -14.00 19.56 -13.72
N PHE A 465 -12.97 18.76 -13.75
CA PHE A 465 -11.59 19.17 -13.50
C PHE A 465 -10.72 18.68 -14.66
N ALA A 466 -9.82 19.52 -15.13
CA ALA A 466 -8.89 19.14 -16.18
C ALA A 466 -7.50 19.75 -15.91
N PHE A 467 -6.45 19.04 -16.30
CA PHE A 467 -5.08 19.53 -16.19
C PHE A 467 -4.17 18.98 -17.30
N GLN A 468 -3.10 19.71 -17.60
CA GLN A 468 -2.05 19.30 -18.54
C GLN A 468 -1.07 18.38 -17.85
N ASP A 469 -0.94 17.15 -18.34
CA ASP A 469 -0.06 16.14 -17.77
C ASP A 469 1.30 16.17 -18.48
N ARG A 470 2.17 17.10 -18.06
CA ARG A 470 3.46 17.39 -18.72
C ARG A 470 4.45 16.24 -18.55
N ASN A 471 4.42 15.57 -17.41
CA ASN A 471 5.34 14.48 -17.08
C ASN A 471 4.79 13.09 -17.49
N LYS A 472 3.56 13.04 -18.02
CA LYS A 472 2.82 11.88 -18.51
C LYS A 472 2.45 10.85 -17.43
N ASP A 473 2.57 11.18 -16.16
CA ASP A 473 2.22 10.30 -15.05
C ASP A 473 0.71 10.24 -14.78
N GLY A 474 -0.08 11.13 -15.39
CA GLY A 474 -1.53 11.20 -15.28
C GLY A 474 -2.03 11.72 -13.93
N LEU A 475 -1.16 12.37 -13.17
CA LEU A 475 -1.44 13.08 -11.93
C LEU A 475 -1.07 14.54 -12.12
N ILE A 476 -1.73 15.43 -11.38
CA ILE A 476 -1.36 16.83 -11.40
C ILE A 476 -0.08 17.03 -10.59
N THR A 477 0.93 17.63 -11.21
CA THR A 477 2.19 17.95 -10.55
C THR A 477 2.04 19.17 -9.67
N LEU A 478 2.37 19.03 -8.38
CA LEU A 478 2.36 20.10 -7.38
C LEU A 478 3.80 20.52 -7.05
N ALA A 479 4.02 21.82 -6.86
CA ALA A 479 5.24 22.37 -6.27
C ALA A 479 5.31 22.11 -4.76
N ASP A 480 6.47 22.36 -4.15
CA ASP A 480 6.69 22.18 -2.71
C ASP A 480 5.68 22.94 -1.82
N ASN A 481 5.16 24.06 -2.32
CA ASN A 481 4.11 24.87 -1.69
C ASN A 481 2.68 24.37 -1.97
N GLN A 482 2.53 23.16 -2.53
CA GLN A 482 1.26 22.51 -2.90
C GLN A 482 0.47 23.22 -4.01
N ILE A 483 1.12 24.09 -4.77
CA ILE A 483 0.51 24.77 -5.91
C ILE A 483 0.74 23.96 -7.19
N PRO A 484 -0.29 23.72 -8.03
CA PRO A 484 -0.08 23.08 -9.32
C PRO A 484 0.89 23.85 -10.22
N ILE A 485 1.88 23.12 -10.75
CA ILE A 485 2.86 23.64 -11.70
C ILE A 485 2.32 23.53 -13.14
N GLU A 486 1.45 22.56 -13.35
CA GLU A 486 0.81 22.28 -14.62
C GLU A 486 -0.43 23.13 -14.82
N GLY A 487 -0.76 23.44 -16.08
CA GLY A 487 -1.99 24.16 -16.41
C GLY A 487 -3.21 23.35 -15.98
N PHE A 488 -4.15 23.97 -15.25
CA PHE A 488 -5.33 23.27 -14.73
C PHE A 488 -6.57 24.15 -14.71
N GLY A 489 -7.75 23.55 -14.72
CA GLY A 489 -9.02 24.28 -14.70
C GLY A 489 -10.17 23.46 -14.13
N TYR A 490 -11.18 24.18 -13.62
CA TYR A 490 -12.41 23.60 -13.08
C TYR A 490 -13.63 24.13 -13.82
N SER A 491 -14.74 23.39 -13.78
CA SER A 491 -16.06 23.91 -14.14
C SER A 491 -16.39 25.17 -13.34
N ASN A 492 -17.17 26.07 -13.96
CA ASN A 492 -17.47 27.44 -13.50
C ASN A 492 -16.31 28.44 -13.48
N ASN A 493 -15.07 28.03 -13.79
CA ASN A 493 -13.90 28.92 -13.84
C ASN A 493 -13.77 29.84 -12.61
N PRO A 494 -13.74 29.29 -11.39
CA PRO A 494 -13.67 30.10 -10.18
C PRO A 494 -12.38 30.94 -10.15
N SER A 495 -12.44 32.11 -9.51
CA SER A 495 -11.23 32.83 -9.12
C SER A 495 -10.60 32.12 -7.91
N LEU A 496 -9.40 31.59 -8.10
CA LEU A 496 -8.74 30.73 -7.11
C LEU A 496 -7.71 31.54 -6.29
N GLN A 497 -7.86 31.52 -4.97
CA GLN A 497 -6.84 31.95 -3.99
C GLN A 497 -6.31 30.78 -3.14
N GLY A 498 -6.71 29.56 -3.50
CA GLY A 498 -6.48 28.29 -2.80
C GLY A 498 -7.32 27.18 -3.43
N PRO A 499 -7.38 25.97 -2.85
CA PRO A 499 -8.24 24.90 -3.35
C PRO A 499 -9.73 25.33 -3.34
N PRO A 500 -10.49 25.12 -4.44
CA PRO A 500 -11.89 25.53 -4.49
C PRO A 500 -12.78 24.65 -3.59
N SER A 501 -13.85 25.23 -3.05
CA SER A 501 -14.93 24.42 -2.46
C SER A 501 -15.69 23.68 -3.56
N LYS A 502 -16.25 22.52 -3.23
CA LYS A 502 -17.05 21.74 -4.16
C LYS A 502 -18.23 22.55 -4.72
N GLU A 503 -18.85 23.42 -3.91
CA GLU A 503 -19.96 24.25 -4.40
C GLU A 503 -19.51 25.26 -5.46
N GLN A 504 -18.31 25.83 -5.33
CA GLN A 504 -17.79 26.82 -6.29
C GLN A 504 -17.62 26.24 -7.70
N VAL A 505 -17.26 24.96 -7.77
CA VAL A 505 -16.97 24.28 -9.04
C VAL A 505 -18.11 23.38 -9.53
N THR A 506 -19.19 23.23 -8.78
CA THR A 506 -20.33 22.40 -9.19
C THR A 506 -21.23 23.14 -10.17
N PHE A 507 -21.60 22.49 -11.28
CA PHE A 507 -22.62 22.98 -12.21
C PHE A 507 -23.78 21.98 -12.32
N THR A 508 -24.95 22.47 -12.74
CA THR A 508 -26.13 21.63 -12.97
C THR A 508 -26.25 21.32 -14.46
N HIS A 509 -26.32 20.04 -14.80
CA HIS A 509 -26.54 19.52 -16.15
C HIS A 509 -27.97 19.02 -16.27
N ASN A 510 -28.81 19.65 -17.08
CA ASN A 510 -30.21 19.28 -17.26
C ASN A 510 -30.71 19.45 -18.70
N LYS A 511 -29.78 19.69 -19.64
CA LYS A 511 -29.99 19.85 -21.08
C LYS A 511 -28.65 19.74 -21.79
N ALA A 512 -28.66 19.65 -23.11
CA ALA A 512 -27.43 19.71 -23.90
C ALA A 512 -26.65 20.99 -23.54
N ALA A 513 -25.39 20.85 -23.17
CA ALA A 513 -24.59 21.93 -22.64
C ALA A 513 -23.17 21.92 -23.23
N MET A 514 -22.61 23.12 -23.39
CA MET A 514 -21.21 23.31 -23.72
C MET A 514 -20.54 24.08 -22.59
N LEU A 515 -19.55 23.47 -21.96
CA LEU A 515 -18.73 24.09 -20.93
C LEU A 515 -17.41 24.54 -21.55
N THR A 516 -17.03 25.79 -21.29
CA THR A 516 -15.68 26.27 -21.60
C THR A 516 -14.89 26.40 -20.31
N ILE A 517 -13.78 25.68 -20.18
CA ILE A 517 -12.90 25.73 -19.02
C ILE A 517 -11.61 26.43 -19.42
N HIS A 518 -11.22 27.43 -18.65
CA HIS A 518 -10.00 28.19 -18.82
C HIS A 518 -8.91 27.65 -17.90
N PHE A 519 -7.75 27.32 -18.48
CA PHE A 519 -6.63 26.82 -17.70
C PHE A 519 -5.94 27.98 -16.96
N ASN A 520 -5.87 27.83 -15.65
CA ASN A 520 -4.98 28.60 -14.79
C ASN A 520 -3.56 28.08 -14.97
N ASN A 521 -2.68 28.96 -15.44
CA ASN A 521 -1.27 28.67 -15.65
C ASN A 521 -0.46 29.64 -14.78
N TRP A 522 -0.27 29.26 -13.52
CA TRP A 522 0.40 30.11 -12.52
C TRP A 522 1.93 30.09 -12.63
N TYR A 523 2.46 29.11 -13.37
CA TYR A 523 3.88 28.95 -13.67
C TYR A 523 4.15 28.98 -15.18
#